data_AF-A0A0R2FJ59-F1
#
_entry.id   AF-A0A0R2FJ59-F1
#
_cell.length_a   1.000
_cell.length_b   1.000
_cell.length_c   1.000
_cell.angle_alpha   90.00
_cell.angle_beta   90.00
_cell.angle_gamma   90.00
#
_symmetry.space_group_name_H-M   'P 1'
#
loop_
_entity.id
_entity.type
_entity.pdbx_description
1 polymer ?
#
loop_
_entity_poly.entity_id
_entity_poly.type
_entity_poly.pdbx_seq_one_letter_code
_entity_poly.pdbx_strand_id
1 'polypeptide(L)'
;MFRVVFIIFAVVLFTLAFYITTHQHQGFLGIEKLSEATQRELGRFAVVFIIAGLLALAAGILLTGWLEALALIVSALAAGILGLRVPTYLKD
;
A
#
# COMPACT_ATOMS: atom_id res chain seq x y z
N MET A 1 -6.84 -16.27 16.36
CA MET A 1 -5.56 -15.54 16.17
C MET A 1 -5.43 -14.93 14.78
N PHE A 2 -5.59 -15.69 13.68
CA PHE A 2 -5.43 -15.16 12.31
C PHE A 2 -6.31 -13.95 11.94
N ARG A 3 -7.57 -13.90 12.38
CA ARG A 3 -8.46 -12.73 12.13
C ARG A 3 -7.87 -11.40 12.59
N VAL A 4 -7.32 -11.38 13.82
CA VAL A 4 -6.77 -10.16 14.42
C VAL A 4 -5.54 -9.70 13.64
N VAL A 5 -4.73 -10.64 13.15
CA VAL A 5 -3.58 -10.33 12.29
C VAL A 5 -4.03 -9.67 10.99
N PHE A 6 -5.07 -10.18 10.33
CA PHE A 6 -5.59 -9.58 9.10
C PHE A 6 -6.24 -8.21 9.31
N ILE A 7 -6.89 -7.98 10.45
CA ILE A 7 -7.43 -6.67 10.81
C ILE A 7 -6.29 -5.66 11.03
N ILE A 8 -5.27 -6.03 11.81
CA ILE A 8 -4.08 -5.18 12.01
C ILE A 8 -3.39 -4.92 10.66
N PHE A 9 -3.26 -5.95 9.83
CA PHE A 9 -2.66 -5.84 8.51
C PHE A 9 -3.43 -4.88 7.60
N ALA A 10 -4.76 -4.94 7.58
CA ALA A 10 -5.59 -3.99 6.87
C ALA A 10 -5.37 -2.55 7.36
N VAL A 11 -5.28 -2.34 8.67
CA VAL A 11 -4.98 -1.03 9.26
C VAL A 11 -3.62 -0.50 8.78
N VAL A 12 -2.58 -1.34 8.74
CA VAL A 12 -1.26 -0.96 8.21
C VAL A 12 -1.34 -0.57 6.73
N LEU A 13 -2.06 -1.34 5.91
CA LEU A 13 -2.22 -1.06 4.48
C LEU A 13 -2.97 0.25 4.23
N PHE A 14 -4.04 0.51 4.98
CA PHE A 14 -4.78 1.77 4.89
C PHE A 14 -3.95 2.96 5.38
N THR A 15 -3.18 2.77 6.45
CA THR A 15 -2.26 3.81 6.95
C THR A 15 -1.21 4.15 5.89
N LEU A 16 -0.66 3.14 5.21
CA LEU A 16 0.31 3.34 4.15
C LEU A 16 -0.31 4.05 2.93
N ALA A 17 -1.51 3.64 2.52
CA ALA A 17 -2.24 4.31 1.44
C ALA A 17 -2.56 5.78 1.78
N PHE A 18 -2.99 6.03 3.02
CA PHE A 18 -3.26 7.38 3.52
C PHE A 18 -1.99 8.24 3.53
N TYR A 19 -0.88 7.68 4.00
CA TYR A 19 0.41 8.35 3.96
C TYR A 19 0.81 8.72 2.54
N ILE A 20 0.76 7.76 1.60
CA ILE A 20 1.11 7.99 0.19
C ILE A 20 0.22 9.06 -0.43
N THR A 21 -1.10 8.97 -0.28
CA THR A 21 -2.04 9.96 -0.86
C THR A 21 -1.84 11.37 -0.32
N THR A 22 -1.53 11.50 0.97
CA THR A 22 -1.29 12.80 1.61
C THR A 22 0.06 13.39 1.18
N HIS A 23 1.08 12.55 1.08
CA HIS A 23 2.46 12.98 0.86
C HIS A 23 2.89 12.95 -0.61
N GLN A 24 2.10 12.40 -1.53
CA GLN A 24 2.43 12.41 -2.95
C GLN A 24 2.54 13.83 -3.53
N HIS A 25 1.85 14.82 -2.95
CA HIS A 25 1.89 16.22 -3.40
C HIS A 25 2.71 17.14 -2.49
N GLN A 26 2.89 16.76 -1.22
CA GLN A 26 3.58 17.57 -0.20
C GLN A 26 5.03 17.13 0.04
N GLY A 27 5.41 15.97 -0.52
CA GLY A 27 6.74 15.40 -0.47
C GLY A 27 6.72 14.01 0.18
N PHE A 28 7.22 13.01 -0.54
CA PHE A 28 7.18 11.60 -0.13
C PHE A 28 8.50 11.19 0.49
N LEU A 29 8.49 10.68 1.73
CA LEU A 29 9.69 10.22 2.44
C LEU A 29 10.81 11.29 2.53
N GLY A 30 10.43 12.57 2.65
CA GLY A 30 11.38 13.69 2.71
C GLY A 30 11.83 14.23 1.36
N ILE A 31 11.27 13.75 0.25
CA ILE A 31 11.53 14.26 -1.10
C ILE A 31 10.53 15.38 -1.42
N GLU A 32 10.95 16.64 -1.35
CA GLU A 32 10.06 17.81 -1.49
C GLU A 32 9.57 18.05 -2.93
N LYS A 33 10.30 17.60 -3.95
CA LYS A 33 9.96 17.80 -5.38
C LYS A 33 9.89 16.47 -6.11
N LEU A 34 8.71 15.88 -6.14
CA LEU A 34 8.42 14.72 -6.98
C LEU A 34 7.90 15.19 -8.33
N SER A 35 8.41 14.60 -9.42
CA SER A 35 7.86 14.79 -10.76
C SER A 35 6.38 14.38 -10.81
N GLU A 36 5.56 15.03 -11.65
CA GLU A 36 4.13 14.67 -11.78
C GLU A 36 3.93 13.18 -12.13
N ALA A 37 4.87 12.59 -12.89
CA ALA A 37 4.86 11.18 -13.22
C ALA A 37 4.98 10.30 -11.95
N THR A 38 5.93 10.64 -11.08
CA THR A 38 6.15 9.96 -9.79
C THR A 38 4.96 10.15 -8.85
N GLN A 39 4.35 11.35 -8.79
CA GLN A 39 3.15 11.59 -7.98
C GLN A 39 1.97 10.72 -8.44
N ARG A 40 1.73 10.64 -9.77
CA ARG A 40 0.68 9.78 -10.34
C ARG A 40 0.95 8.30 -10.08
N GLU A 41 2.21 7.89 -10.11
CA GLU A 41 2.59 6.52 -9.80
C GLU A 41 2.33 6.18 -8.33
N LEU A 42 2.75 7.04 -7.40
CA LEU A 42 2.46 6.91 -5.98
C LEU A 42 0.95 6.82 -5.72
N GLY A 43 0.15 7.63 -6.40
CA GLY A 43 -1.31 7.54 -6.36
C GLY A 43 -1.84 6.17 -6.78
N ARG A 44 -1.25 5.53 -7.81
CA ARG A 44 -1.61 4.16 -8.19
C ARG A 44 -1.26 3.15 -7.10
N PHE A 45 -0.08 3.27 -6.48
CA PHE A 45 0.29 2.42 -5.35
C PHE A 45 -0.67 2.57 -4.17
N ALA A 46 -1.07 3.80 -3.83
CA ALA A 46 -2.06 4.02 -2.79
C ALA A 46 -3.39 3.30 -3.07
N VAL A 47 -3.89 3.37 -4.32
CA VAL A 47 -5.10 2.64 -4.71
C VAL A 47 -4.92 1.13 -4.56
N VAL A 48 -3.76 0.58 -4.95
CA VAL A 48 -3.48 -0.85 -4.78
C VAL A 48 -3.46 -1.23 -3.29
N PHE A 49 -2.86 -0.42 -2.42
CA PHE A 49 -2.87 -0.67 -0.97
C PHE A 49 -4.29 -0.57 -0.37
N ILE A 50 -5.15 0.31 -0.86
CA ILE A 50 -6.56 0.37 -0.45
C ILE A 50 -7.26 -0.94 -0.84
N ILE A 51 -7.10 -1.39 -2.08
CA ILE A 51 -7.69 -2.65 -2.56
C ILE A 51 -7.18 -3.82 -1.71
N ALA A 52 -5.88 -3.86 -1.44
CA ALA A 52 -5.28 -4.91 -0.63
C ALA A 52 -5.77 -4.87 0.83
N GLY A 53 -5.94 -3.68 1.41
CA GLY A 53 -6.52 -3.47 2.73
C GLY A 53 -7.97 -3.93 2.81
N LEU A 54 -8.78 -3.67 1.79
CA LEU A 54 -10.16 -4.17 1.68
C LEU A 54 -10.21 -5.69 1.60
N LEU A 55 -9.32 -6.31 0.81
CA LEU A 55 -9.19 -7.76 0.74
C LEU A 55 -8.75 -8.36 2.09
N ALA A 56 -7.80 -7.74 2.79
CA ALA A 56 -7.36 -8.16 4.11
C ALA A 56 -8.47 -8.04 5.16
N LEU A 57 -9.26 -6.96 5.11
CA LEU A 57 -10.41 -6.77 5.99
C LEU A 57 -11.49 -7.83 5.71
N ALA A 58 -11.80 -8.07 4.43
CA ALA A 58 -12.73 -9.11 4.02
C ALA A 58 -12.27 -10.51 4.47
N ALA A 59 -10.97 -10.80 4.34
CA ALA A 59 -10.37 -12.05 4.82
C ALA A 59 -10.51 -12.21 6.34
N GLY A 60 -10.27 -11.15 7.11
CA GLY A 60 -10.42 -11.14 8.56
C GLY A 60 -11.86 -11.40 9.05
N ILE A 61 -12.86 -11.02 8.25
CA ILE A 61 -14.29 -11.23 8.57
C ILE A 61 -14.76 -12.61 8.07
N LEU A 62 -14.53 -12.91 6.79
CA LEU A 62 -15.08 -14.06 6.08
C LEU A 62 -14.28 -15.36 6.25
N LEU A 63 -13.07 -15.32 6.84
CA LEU A 63 -12.20 -16.49 7.08
C LEU A 63 -12.00 -17.40 5.86
N THR A 64 -11.84 -16.80 4.68
CA THR A 64 -11.73 -17.56 3.43
C THR A 64 -10.26 -17.58 3.02
N GLY A 65 -9.63 -18.76 3.04
CA GLY A 65 -8.18 -18.89 2.81
C GLY A 65 -7.68 -18.36 1.45
N TRP A 66 -8.54 -18.34 0.43
CA TRP A 66 -8.18 -17.75 -0.88
C TRP A 66 -8.13 -16.21 -0.83
N LEU A 67 -8.98 -15.55 -0.02
CA LEU A 67 -8.93 -14.10 0.20
C LEU A 67 -7.69 -13.73 1.00
N GLU A 68 -7.33 -14.54 2.00
CA GLU A 68 -6.09 -14.38 2.76
C GLU A 68 -4.87 -14.41 1.82
N ALA A 69 -4.79 -15.42 0.96
CA ALA A 69 -3.71 -15.55 -0.02
C ALA A 69 -3.66 -14.36 -0.99
N LEU A 70 -4.81 -13.94 -1.54
CA LEU A 70 -4.87 -12.78 -2.44
C LEU A 70 -4.43 -11.48 -1.74
N ALA A 71 -4.93 -11.22 -0.53
CA ALA A 71 -4.56 -10.03 0.23
C ALA A 71 -3.05 -9.99 0.48
N LEU A 72 -2.45 -11.12 0.84
CA LEU A 72 -1.01 -11.23 1.07
C LEU A 72 -0.21 -11.04 -0.22
N ILE A 73 -0.58 -11.71 -1.31
CA ILE A 73 0.13 -11.62 -2.60
C ILE A 73 0.08 -10.20 -3.15
N VAL A 74 -1.11 -9.60 -3.20
CA VAL A 74 -1.29 -8.23 -3.74
C VAL A 74 -0.51 -7.23 -2.89
N SER A 75 -0.61 -7.31 -1.56
CA SER A 75 0.11 -6.41 -0.65
C SER A 75 1.63 -6.56 -0.78
N ALA A 76 2.14 -7.80 -0.82
CA ALA A 76 3.57 -8.08 -0.93
C ALA A 76 4.16 -7.59 -2.25
N LEU A 77 3.44 -7.80 -3.36
CA LEU A 77 3.85 -7.28 -4.66
C LEU A 77 3.83 -5.75 -4.68
N ALA A 78 2.78 -5.12 -4.18
CA ALA A 78 2.68 -3.66 -4.13
C ALA A 78 3.78 -3.03 -3.27
N ALA A 79 4.01 -3.56 -2.07
CA ALA A 79 5.05 -3.10 -1.16
C ALA A 79 6.46 -3.35 -1.72
N GLY A 80 6.69 -4.53 -2.31
CA GLY A 80 7.97 -4.88 -2.92
C GLY A 80 8.31 -3.96 -4.09
N ILE A 81 7.37 -3.75 -5.02
CA ILE A 81 7.60 -2.87 -6.17
C ILE A 81 7.78 -1.42 -5.72
N LEU A 82 6.97 -0.93 -4.77
CA LEU A 82 7.15 0.41 -4.22
C LEU A 82 8.54 0.57 -3.61
N GLY A 83 8.97 -0.38 -2.76
CA GLY A 83 10.28 -0.38 -2.12
C GLY A 83 11.45 -0.36 -3.11
N LEU A 84 11.32 -1.09 -4.23
CA LEU A 84 12.30 -1.07 -5.32
C LEU A 84 12.34 0.25 -6.08
N ARG A 85 11.22 1.00 -6.14
CA ARG A 85 11.13 2.29 -6.83
C ARG A 85 11.49 3.49 -5.96
N VAL A 86 11.45 3.38 -4.63
CA VAL A 86 11.87 4.48 -3.72
C VAL A 86 13.25 5.06 -4.07
N PRO A 87 14.31 4.27 -4.35
CA PRO A 87 15.62 4.82 -4.69
C PRO A 87 15.65 5.61 -5.99
N THR A 88 14.76 5.31 -6.94
CA THR A 88 14.60 6.07 -8.19
C THR A 88 13.97 7.45 -7.94
N TYR A 89 13.05 7.55 -6.98
CA TYR A 89 12.41 8.83 -6.63
C TYR A 89 13.38 9.82 -5.97
N LEU A 90 14.46 9.34 -5.36
CA LEU A 90 15.53 10.18 -4.80
C LEU A 90 16.45 10.81 -5.85
N LYS A 91 16.38 10.32 -7.10
CA LYS A 91 17.22 10.78 -8.23
C LYS A 91 16.48 11.69 -9.20
N ASP A 92 15.16 11.80 -9.05
CA ASP A 92 14.29 12.78 -9.72
C ASP A 92 14.49 14.16 -9.06
#